data_AF-A0A957IAJ5-F1
#
_entry.id   AF-A0A957IAJ5-F1
#
_cell.length_a   1.000
_cell.length_b   1.000
_cell.length_c   1.000
_cell.angle_alpha   90.00
_cell.angle_beta   90.00
_cell.angle_gamma   90.00
#
_symmetry.space_group_name_H-M   'P 1'
#
loop_
_entity.id
_entity.type
_entity.pdbx_description
1 polymer ?
#
loop_
_entity_poly.entity_id
_entity_poly.type
_entity_poly.pdbx_seq_one_letter_code
_entity_poly.pdbx_strand_id
1 'polypeptide(L)'
;MKQRSIIILLFVVLVLSVLSGCSTAGGRSAATVTVTDLLGREVAIPAAVERVVAIGPGALRLYVYAGNLDYVVGVEQMETGDV
;
A
#
# COMPACT_ATOMS: atom_id res chain seq x y z
N MET A 1 -15.43 23.84 -47.95
CA MET A 1 -14.19 23.92 -47.14
C MET A 1 -14.47 24.22 -45.66
N LYS A 2 -15.28 25.24 -45.34
CA LYS A 2 -15.61 25.64 -43.95
C LYS A 2 -16.17 24.51 -43.07
N GLN A 3 -17.05 23.66 -43.59
CA GLN A 3 -17.67 22.57 -42.81
C GLN A 3 -16.70 21.42 -42.49
N ARG A 4 -15.77 21.09 -43.39
CA ARG A 4 -14.75 20.07 -43.15
C ARG A 4 -13.73 20.55 -42.12
N SER A 5 -13.38 21.83 -42.14
CA SER A 5 -12.51 22.46 -41.14
C SER A 5 -13.13 22.50 -39.74
N ILE A 6 -14.45 22.71 -39.63
CA ILE A 6 -15.16 22.67 -38.33
C ILE A 6 -15.16 21.27 -37.73
N ILE A 7 -15.40 20.24 -38.54
CA ILE A 7 -15.40 18.84 -38.08
C ILE A 7 -14.00 18.42 -37.59
N ILE A 8 -12.95 18.81 -38.32
CA ILE A 8 -11.57 18.53 -37.92
C ILE A 8 -11.23 19.25 -36.60
N LEU A 9 -11.65 20.51 -36.44
CA LEU A 9 -11.44 21.26 -35.20
C LEU A 9 -12.15 20.60 -34.00
N LEU A 10 -13.40 20.16 -34.18
CA LEU A 10 -14.17 19.45 -33.15
C LEU A 10 -13.52 18.13 -32.74
N PHE A 11 -12.99 17.39 -33.70
CA PHE A 11 -12.30 16.12 -33.43
C PHE A 11 -10.98 16.33 -32.68
N VAL A 12 -10.23 17.38 -33.02
CA VAL A 12 -8.99 17.73 -32.33
C VAL A 12 -9.25 18.15 -30.87
N VAL A 13 -10.31 18.94 -30.62
CA VAL A 13 -10.71 19.34 -29.26
C VAL A 13 -11.16 18.12 -28.43
N LEU A 14 -11.91 17.19 -29.03
CA LEU A 14 -12.31 15.95 -28.37
C LEU A 14 -11.08 15.12 -27.97
N VAL A 15 -10.11 14.94 -28.87
CA VAL A 15 -8.88 14.19 -28.58
C VAL A 15 -8.06 14.86 -27.47
N LEU A 16 -7.90 16.19 -27.52
CA LEU A 16 -7.19 16.94 -26.47
C LEU A 16 -7.85 16.80 -25.09
N SER A 17 -9.18 16.71 -25.03
CA SER A 17 -9.92 16.53 -23.77
C SER A 17 -9.69 15.16 -23.12
N VAL A 18 -9.42 14.11 -23.92
CA VAL A 18 -9.12 12.76 -23.42
C VAL A 18 -7.68 12.66 -22.88
N LEU A 19 -6.75 13.48 -23.38
CA LEU A 19 -5.36 13.50 -22.90
C LEU A 19 -5.14 14.34 -21.63
N SER A 20 -6.09 15.16 -21.19
CA SER A 20 -5.98 15.93 -19.93
C SER A 20 -6.30 15.12 -18.65
N GLY A 21 -6.51 13.81 -18.76
CA GLY A 21 -6.88 12.93 -17.65
C GLY A 21 -5.72 12.35 -16.82
N CYS A 22 -4.50 12.87 -16.92
CA CYS A 22 -3.36 12.35 -16.16
C CYS A 22 -2.97 13.26 -14.99
N SER A 23 -3.81 13.33 -13.96
CA SER A 23 -3.40 13.92 -12.69
C SER A 23 -4.17 13.36 -11.50
N THR A 24 -3.77 12.17 -11.05
CA THR A 24 -3.64 11.90 -9.61
C THR A 24 -2.45 10.99 -9.37
N ALA A 25 -1.24 11.56 -9.41
CA ALA A 25 -0.20 11.13 -8.46
C ALA A 25 -0.62 11.62 -7.06
N GLY A 26 -1.82 11.21 -6.63
CA GLY A 26 -2.28 11.37 -5.27
C GLY A 26 -1.60 10.27 -4.48
N GLY A 27 -0.32 10.47 -4.19
CA GLY A 27 0.35 9.75 -3.12
C GLY A 27 -0.45 10.04 -1.85
N ARG A 28 -1.44 9.19 -1.55
CA ARG A 28 -2.03 9.14 -0.22
C ARG A 28 -0.84 8.86 0.68
N SER A 29 -0.35 9.88 1.36
CA SER A 29 0.55 9.69 2.48
C SER A 29 -0.21 8.78 3.41
N ALA A 30 0.15 7.48 3.41
CA ALA A 30 -0.50 6.51 4.26
C ALA A 30 -0.33 7.05 5.68
N ALA A 31 -1.44 7.29 6.39
CA ALA A 31 -1.37 7.78 7.75
C ALA A 31 -0.41 6.90 8.54
N THR A 32 0.49 7.48 9.31
CA THR A 32 1.48 6.75 10.09
C THR A 32 1.16 6.84 11.58
N VAL A 33 1.51 5.79 12.31
CA VAL A 33 1.50 5.76 13.78
C VAL A 33 2.92 5.52 14.24
N THR A 34 3.37 6.26 15.25
CA THR A 34 4.66 6.02 15.91
C THR A 34 4.44 5.15 17.14
N VAL A 35 5.25 4.10 17.28
CA VAL A 35 5.24 3.18 18.42
C VAL A 35 6.63 3.18 19.04
N THR A 36 6.70 3.32 20.36
CA THR A 36 7.93 3.06 21.12
C THR A 36 8.07 1.56 21.37
N ASP A 37 9.16 0.96 20.93
CA ASP A 37 9.41 -0.47 21.16
C ASP A 37 10.09 -0.75 22.51
N LEU A 38 10.34 -2.04 22.78
CA LEU A 38 10.97 -2.48 24.04
C LEU A 38 12.43 -2.02 24.20
N LEU A 39 13.09 -1.57 23.12
CA LEU A 39 14.43 -1.01 23.15
C LEU A 39 14.41 0.52 23.28
N GLY A 40 13.23 1.13 23.42
CA GLY A 40 13.05 2.58 23.52
C GLY A 40 13.18 3.32 22.18
N ARG A 41 13.09 2.61 21.05
CA ARG A 41 13.13 3.22 19.72
C ARG A 41 11.75 3.72 19.32
N GLU A 42 11.68 4.91 18.74
CA GLU A 42 10.48 5.44 18.11
C GLU A 42 10.38 4.93 16.66
N VAL A 43 9.42 4.05 16.39
CA VAL A 43 9.24 3.42 15.07
C VAL A 43 7.94 3.89 14.44
N ALA A 44 8.03 4.59 13.32
CA ALA A 44 6.86 4.99 12.53
C ALA A 44 6.46 3.87 11.55
N ILE A 45 5.21 3.42 11.64
CA ILE A 45 4.62 2.41 10.76
C ILE A 45 3.35 2.96 10.10
N PRO A 46 2.89 2.39 8.98
CA PRO A 46 1.56 2.68 8.46
C PRO A 46 0.48 2.39 9.49
N ALA A 47 -0.52 3.25 9.60
CA ALA A 47 -1.66 3.11 10.51
C ALA A 47 -2.53 1.90 10.15
N ALA A 48 -2.55 1.53 8.86
CA ALA A 48 -3.19 0.32 8.37
C ALA A 48 -2.11 -0.69 7.97
N VAL A 49 -2.08 -1.83 8.65
CA VAL A 49 -1.14 -2.93 8.40
C VAL A 49 -1.90 -4.09 7.75
N GLU A 50 -1.40 -4.58 6.63
CA GLU A 50 -2.01 -5.69 5.87
C GLU A 50 -1.16 -6.96 5.88
N ARG A 51 0.11 -6.86 6.28
CA ARG A 51 1.07 -7.97 6.23
C ARG A 51 2.09 -7.88 7.36
N VAL A 52 2.34 -9.00 8.03
CA VAL A 52 3.26 -9.13 9.15
C VAL A 52 4.15 -10.35 8.95
N VAL A 53 5.42 -10.21 9.33
CA VAL A 53 6.36 -11.33 9.44
C VAL A 53 6.78 -11.42 10.91
N ALA A 54 6.58 -12.59 11.53
CA ALA A 54 6.93 -12.81 12.92
C ALA A 54 8.33 -13.43 13.02
N ILE A 55 9.31 -12.63 13.45
CA ILE A 55 10.74 -12.99 13.49
C ILE A 55 11.24 -13.06 14.92
N GLY A 56 12.05 -14.07 15.21
CA GLY A 56 12.63 -14.30 16.53
C GLY A 56 11.81 -15.24 17.43
N PRO A 57 12.45 -15.75 18.50
CA PRO A 57 11.88 -16.79 19.34
C PRO A 57 10.59 -16.32 20.02
N GLY A 58 9.50 -17.03 19.74
CA GLY A 58 8.19 -16.75 20.34
C GLY A 58 7.48 -15.51 19.79
N ALA A 59 8.02 -14.82 18.79
CA ALA A 59 7.36 -13.68 18.16
C ALA A 59 6.02 -14.06 17.54
N LEU A 60 5.94 -15.21 16.87
CA LEU A 60 4.70 -15.72 16.30
C LEU A 60 3.66 -15.95 17.41
N ARG A 61 4.04 -16.62 18.49
CA ARG A 61 3.16 -16.86 19.65
C ARG A 61 2.60 -15.57 20.23
N LEU A 62 3.43 -14.55 20.44
CA LEU A 62 3.00 -13.25 20.94
C LEU A 62 2.04 -12.56 19.96
N TYR A 63 2.33 -12.66 18.66
CA TYR A 63 1.45 -12.12 17.64
C TYR A 63 0.08 -12.80 17.64
N VAL A 64 0.02 -14.14 17.70
CA VAL A 64 -1.25 -14.88 17.71
C VAL A 64 -2.15 -14.49 18.89
N TYR A 65 -1.58 -14.10 20.03
CA TYR A 65 -2.37 -13.69 21.20
C TYR A 65 -3.06 -12.34 21.04
N ALA A 66 -2.44 -11.40 20.33
CA ALA A 66 -2.89 -10.02 20.23
C ALA A 66 -3.44 -9.64 18.85
N GLY A 67 -3.05 -10.38 17.81
CA GLY A 67 -3.29 -10.06 16.41
C GLY A 67 -4.20 -11.05 15.70
N ASN A 68 -4.45 -10.78 14.41
CA ASN A 68 -5.18 -11.67 13.52
C ASN A 68 -4.19 -12.44 12.63
N LEU A 69 -4.30 -13.77 12.61
CA LEU A 69 -3.48 -14.66 11.79
C LEU A 69 -3.54 -14.36 10.29
N ASP A 70 -4.64 -13.77 9.80
CA ASP A 70 -4.83 -13.45 8.37
C ASP A 70 -3.76 -12.50 7.81
N TYR A 71 -3.11 -11.70 8.67
CA TYR A 71 -2.05 -10.79 8.24
C TYR A 71 -0.66 -11.44 8.22
N VAL A 72 -0.48 -12.64 8.76
CA VAL A 72 0.84 -13.28 8.82
C VAL A 72 1.20 -13.83 7.44
N VAL A 73 2.27 -13.29 6.86
CA VAL A 73 2.79 -13.72 5.55
C VAL A 73 4.16 -14.38 5.64
N GLY A 74 4.72 -14.52 6.84
CA GLY A 74 5.99 -15.19 7.07
C GLY A 74 6.27 -15.46 8.54
N VAL A 75 6.96 -16.58 8.79
CA VAL A 75 7.35 -17.08 10.11
C VAL A 75 8.77 -17.65 10.03
N GLU A 76 9.41 -17.83 11.18
CA GLU A 76 10.71 -18.52 11.27
C GLU A 76 10.58 -20.00 10.85
N GLN A 77 11.64 -20.58 10.28
CA GLN A 77 11.65 -21.99 9.84
C GLN A 77 11.24 -22.96 10.96
N MET A 78 11.68 -22.70 12.20
CA MET A 78 11.34 -23.53 13.35
C MET A 78 9.83 -23.61 13.64
N GLU A 79 9.04 -22.62 13.18
CA GLU A 79 7.60 -22.57 13.34
C GLU A 79 6.85 -23.31 12.21
N THR A 80 7.55 -23.78 11.17
CA THR A 80 6.93 -24.50 10.03
C THR A 80 6.59 -25.95 10.37
N GLY A 81 7.20 -26.52 11.41
CA GLY A 81 7.04 -27.94 11.77
C GLY A 81 7.85 -28.91 10.91
N ASP A 82 8.55 -28.42 9.89
CA ASP A 82 9.48 -29.21 9.08
C ASP A 82 10.83 -29.31 9.80
N VAL A 83 11.03 -30.41 10.53
CA VAL A 83 12.30 -30.80 11.19
C VAL A 83 12.99 -31.95 10.46
#